data_AF-A0A268U1J8-F1
#
_entry.id   AF-A0A268U1J8-F1
#
_cell.length_a   1.000
_cell.length_b   1.000
_cell.length_c   1.000
_cell.angle_alpha   90.00
_cell.angle_beta   90.00
_cell.angle_gamma   90.00
#
_symmetry.space_group_name_H-M   'P 1'
#
loop_
_entity.id
_entity.type
_entity.pdbx_description
1 polymer ?
#
loop_
_entity_poly.entity_id
_entity_poly.type
_entity_poly.pdbx_seq_one_letter_code
_entity_poly.pdbx_strand_id
1 'polypeptide(L)'
;MDTKFLTSIIPLIIIILIFYFLIIRPQRNNQKKHKEMINNLKKGDKIVTNGGFICEVLKAEENFITVKLNEDTKVKVAREYIAQKIDDINELPSAQTSTKDKAKERDEKKLEKKEEKREHHKLGAKEHQEEEAKAMEEKIAAKEEKKESKEQAKEHKLEAANTVEPKDEERK
;
A
#
# COMPACT_ATOMS: atom_id res chain seq x y z
N MET A 1 21.76 20.09 36.77
CA MET A 1 22.02 19.03 35.79
C MET A 1 22.99 19.60 34.77
N ASP A 2 24.18 19.01 34.64
CA ASP A 2 25.25 19.57 33.82
C ASP A 2 24.90 19.48 32.34
N THR A 3 24.87 20.63 31.65
CA THR A 3 24.59 20.72 30.21
C THR A 3 25.54 19.84 29.39
N LYS A 4 26.76 19.62 29.89
CA LYS A 4 27.78 18.74 29.29
C LYS A 4 27.35 17.27 29.30
N PHE A 5 26.69 16.80 30.35
CA PHE A 5 26.15 15.44 30.40
C PHE A 5 25.04 15.29 29.36
N LEU A 6 24.17 16.30 29.24
CA LEU A 6 23.11 16.33 28.23
C LEU A 6 23.68 16.31 26.80
N THR A 7 24.77 17.02 26.54
CA THR A 7 25.44 17.00 25.22
C THR A 7 26.10 15.65 24.92
N SER A 8 26.68 14.97 25.92
CA SER A 8 27.32 13.66 25.73
C SER A 8 26.34 12.51 25.51
N ILE A 9 25.10 12.60 26.02
CA ILE A 9 24.08 11.55 25.81
C ILE A 9 23.33 11.68 24.47
N ILE A 10 23.36 12.84 23.81
CA ILE A 10 22.73 13.07 22.49
C ILE A 10 23.14 12.00 21.44
N PRO A 11 24.43 11.74 21.18
CA PRO A 11 24.83 10.74 20.18
C PRO A 11 24.38 9.32 20.54
N LEU A 12 24.35 8.97 21.83
CA LEU A 12 23.88 7.67 22.30
C LEU A 12 22.37 7.50 22.06
N ILE A 13 21.59 8.53 22.35
CA ILE A 13 20.13 8.55 22.14
C ILE A 13 19.79 8.47 20.65
N ILE A 14 20.53 9.16 19.79
CA ILE A 14 20.37 9.08 18.32
C ILE A 14 20.55 7.65 17.82
N ILE A 15 21.61 6.95 18.25
CA ILE A 15 21.86 5.56 17.85
C ILE A 15 20.72 4.64 18.31
N ILE A 16 20.30 4.76 19.57
CA ILE A 16 19.19 3.97 20.12
C ILE A 16 17.90 4.24 19.33
N LEU A 17 17.61 5.49 18.98
CA LEU A 17 16.44 5.85 18.17
C LEU A 17 16.48 5.21 16.79
N ILE A 18 17.64 5.22 16.12
CA ILE A 18 17.80 4.61 14.79
C ILE A 18 17.59 3.09 14.86
N PHE A 19 18.24 2.40 15.79
CA PHE A 19 18.08 0.94 15.95
C PHE A 19 16.66 0.55 16.36
N TYR A 20 16.04 1.30 17.27
CA TYR A 20 14.64 1.10 17.63
C TYR A 20 13.74 1.23 16.41
N PHE A 21 13.92 2.29 15.62
CA PHE A 21 13.09 2.50 14.43
C PHE A 21 13.28 1.40 13.38
N LEU A 22 14.52 0.94 13.17
CA LEU A 22 14.82 -0.09 12.19
C LEU A 22 14.33 -1.49 12.59
N ILE A 23 14.27 -1.85 13.88
CA ILE A 23 13.81 -3.19 14.31
C ILE A 23 12.30 -3.21 14.58
N ILE A 24 11.75 -2.19 15.24
CA ILE A 24 10.33 -2.19 15.65
C ILE A 24 9.39 -2.09 14.45
N ARG A 25 9.78 -1.31 13.42
CA ARG A 25 8.98 -1.09 12.21
C ARG A 25 8.78 -2.37 11.38
N PRO A 26 9.82 -3.14 11.02
CA PRO A 26 9.64 -4.38 10.27
C PRO A 26 8.94 -5.47 11.10
N GLN A 27 9.21 -5.57 12.40
CA GLN A 27 8.62 -6.62 13.24
C GLN A 27 7.10 -6.49 13.32
N ARG A 28 6.58 -5.26 13.49
CA ARG A 28 5.13 -5.02 13.53
C ARG A 28 4.44 -5.41 12.21
N ASN A 29 5.11 -5.21 11.07
CA ASN A 29 4.57 -5.60 9.76
C ASN A 29 4.48 -7.12 9.61
N ASN A 30 5.53 -7.84 10.03
CA ASN A 30 5.56 -9.30 9.94
C ASN A 30 4.51 -9.95 10.84
N GLN A 31 4.33 -9.44 12.07
CA GLN A 31 3.29 -9.92 12.98
C GLN A 31 1.88 -9.67 12.44
N LYS A 32 1.63 -8.49 11.84
CA LYS A 32 0.34 -8.17 11.21
C LYS A 32 0.04 -9.12 10.06
N LYS A 33 0.99 -9.29 9.13
CA LYS A 33 0.86 -10.22 7.99
C LYS A 33 0.59 -11.65 8.44
N HIS A 34 1.29 -12.11 9.47
CA HIS A 34 1.09 -13.46 10.00
C HIS A 34 -0.31 -13.63 10.61
N LYS A 35 -0.76 -12.66 11.43
CA LYS A 35 -2.13 -12.65 11.98
C LYS A 35 -3.18 -12.60 10.87
N GLU A 36 -2.98 -11.77 9.85
CA GLU A 36 -3.86 -11.68 8.67
C GLU A 36 -3.91 -13.01 7.90
N MET A 37 -2.77 -13.67 7.70
CA MET A 37 -2.73 -15.00 7.06
C MET A 37 -3.56 -16.02 7.85
N ILE A 38 -3.38 -16.09 9.17
CA ILE A 38 -4.12 -17.01 10.04
C ILE A 38 -5.63 -16.70 10.04
N ASN A 39 -5.98 -15.41 9.97
CA ASN A 39 -7.37 -14.97 9.91
C ASN A 39 -8.03 -15.28 8.56
N ASN A 40 -7.26 -15.27 7.47
CA ASN A 40 -7.73 -15.59 6.13
C ASN A 40 -7.81 -17.09 5.82
N LEU A 41 -7.46 -17.96 6.78
CA LEU A 41 -7.58 -19.41 6.61
C LEU A 41 -9.04 -19.84 6.48
N LYS A 42 -9.32 -20.64 5.47
CA LYS A 42 -10.65 -21.18 5.15
C LYS A 42 -10.67 -22.70 5.30
N LYS A 43 -11.87 -23.26 5.34
CA LYS A 43 -12.07 -24.71 5.26
C LYS A 43 -11.55 -25.24 3.93
N GLY A 44 -10.80 -26.35 3.96
CA GLY A 44 -10.12 -26.94 2.81
C GLY A 44 -8.71 -26.42 2.56
N ASP A 45 -8.24 -25.40 3.30
CA ASP A 45 -6.87 -24.93 3.16
C ASP A 45 -5.88 -25.95 3.73
N LYS A 46 -4.77 -26.17 3.01
CA LYS A 46 -3.64 -26.95 3.51
C LYS A 46 -2.67 -26.04 4.24
N ILE A 47 -2.25 -26.43 5.43
CA ILE A 47 -1.38 -25.62 6.27
C ILE A 47 -0.23 -26.46 6.83
N VAL A 48 0.87 -25.78 7.14
CA VAL A 48 1.97 -26.34 7.91
C VAL A 48 1.94 -25.75 9.31
N THR A 49 1.98 -26.62 10.30
CA THR A 49 2.15 -26.22 11.70
C THR A 49 3.62 -25.98 12.04
N ASN A 50 3.91 -25.26 13.12
CA ASN A 50 5.29 -25.03 13.60
C ASN A 50 6.04 -26.34 13.92
N GLY A 51 5.33 -27.45 14.13
CA GLY A 51 5.91 -28.78 14.32
C GLY A 51 6.22 -29.53 13.01
N GLY A 52 5.99 -28.93 11.84
CA GLY A 52 6.22 -29.55 10.54
C GLY A 52 5.08 -30.44 10.03
N PHE A 53 3.96 -30.53 10.75
CA PHE A 53 2.80 -31.30 10.28
C PHE A 53 2.08 -30.56 9.16
N ILE A 54 1.78 -31.28 8.08
CA ILE A 54 0.94 -30.83 6.97
C ILE A 54 -0.47 -31.34 7.22
N CYS A 55 -1.42 -30.42 7.31
CA CYS A 55 -2.79 -30.74 7.69
C CYS A 55 -3.79 -29.99 6.80
N GLU A 56 -5.01 -30.52 6.68
CA GLU A 56 -6.11 -29.82 6.02
C GLU A 56 -7.07 -29.20 7.06
N VAL A 57 -7.47 -27.96 6.84
CA VAL A 57 -8.39 -27.23 7.72
C VAL A 57 -9.83 -27.72 7.54
N LEU A 58 -10.40 -28.33 8.58
CA LEU A 58 -11.82 -28.74 8.58
C LEU A 58 -12.74 -27.63 9.07
N LYS A 59 -12.31 -26.91 10.11
CA LYS A 59 -13.07 -25.83 10.71
C LYS A 59 -12.13 -24.82 11.36
N ALA A 60 -12.26 -23.56 10.98
CA ALA A 60 -11.58 -22.45 11.63
C ALA A 60 -12.50 -21.83 12.69
N GLU A 61 -12.02 -21.73 13.93
CA GLU A 61 -12.66 -21.01 15.03
C GLU A 61 -11.71 -19.91 15.52
N GLU A 62 -12.16 -19.03 16.43
CA GLU A 62 -11.38 -17.86 16.84
C GLU A 62 -10.07 -18.20 17.56
N ASN A 63 -10.08 -19.19 18.45
CA ASN A 63 -8.93 -19.55 19.29
C ASN A 63 -8.15 -20.77 18.76
N PHE A 64 -8.85 -21.70 18.10
CA PHE A 64 -8.27 -22.94 17.60
C PHE A 64 -8.84 -23.32 16.23
N ILE A 65 -8.09 -24.11 15.49
CA ILE A 65 -8.48 -24.63 14.19
C ILE A 65 -8.51 -26.15 14.29
N THR A 66 -9.62 -26.75 13.87
CA THR A 66 -9.74 -28.21 13.76
C THR A 66 -9.17 -28.62 12.43
N VAL A 67 -8.11 -29.43 12.47
CA VAL A 67 -7.39 -29.91 11.29
C VAL A 67 -7.46 -31.43 11.20
N LYS A 68 -7.36 -31.91 9.97
CA LYS A 68 -7.27 -33.33 9.62
C LYS A 68 -5.81 -33.67 9.33
N LEU A 69 -5.25 -34.60 10.10
CA LEU A 69 -3.87 -35.09 9.89
C LEU A 69 -3.87 -36.28 8.92
N ASN A 70 -4.82 -37.19 9.11
CA ASN A 70 -5.06 -38.40 8.32
C ASN A 70 -6.57 -38.59 8.14
N GLU A 71 -7.00 -39.62 7.41
CA GLU A 71 -8.43 -39.87 7.13
C GLU A 71 -9.31 -39.92 8.38
N ASP A 72 -8.80 -40.52 9.46
CA ASP A 72 -9.55 -40.74 10.70
C ASP A 72 -9.18 -39.80 11.86
N THR A 73 -8.03 -39.11 11.77
CA THR A 73 -7.49 -38.34 12.89
C THR A 73 -7.78 -36.85 12.75
N LYS A 74 -8.61 -36.34 13.65
CA LYS A 74 -8.94 -34.91 13.78
C LYS A 74 -8.34 -34.36 15.05
N VAL A 75 -7.58 -33.27 14.94
CA VAL A 75 -6.93 -32.62 16.08
C VAL A 75 -7.23 -31.13 16.09
N LYS A 76 -7.18 -30.52 17.27
CA LYS A 76 -7.31 -29.08 17.44
C LYS A 76 -5.93 -28.48 17.60
N VAL A 77 -5.62 -27.48 16.79
CA VAL A 77 -4.35 -26.76 16.82
C VAL A 77 -4.65 -25.29 17.14
N ALA A 78 -3.88 -24.71 18.06
CA ALA A 78 -3.98 -23.29 18.35
C ALA A 78 -3.49 -22.47 17.15
N ARG A 79 -4.16 -21.35 16.88
CA ARG A 79 -3.92 -20.49 15.71
C ARG A 79 -2.48 -19.96 15.64
N GLU A 80 -1.87 -19.74 16.80
CA GLU A 80 -0.51 -19.26 16.96
C GLU A 80 0.56 -20.28 16.51
N TYR A 81 0.18 -21.55 16.35
CA TYR A 81 1.09 -22.63 15.94
C TYR A 81 1.03 -22.95 14.45
N ILE A 82 0.41 -22.08 13.64
CA ILE A 82 0.33 -22.25 12.18
C ILE A 82 1.46 -21.46 11.54
N ALA A 83 2.38 -22.13 10.86
CA ALA A 83 3.53 -21.49 10.23
C ALA A 83 3.15 -20.79 8.93
N GLN A 84 2.50 -21.52 8.02
CA GLN A 84 2.19 -21.05 6.68
C GLN A 84 1.07 -21.86 6.03
N LYS A 85 0.39 -21.24 5.06
CA LYS A 85 -0.55 -21.92 4.15
C LYS A 85 0.22 -22.46 2.93
N ILE A 86 -0.10 -23.68 2.50
CA ILE A 86 0.39 -24.28 1.26
C ILE A 86 -0.72 -24.19 0.22
N ASP A 87 -0.44 -23.56 -0.91
CA ASP A 87 -1.35 -23.53 -2.05
C ASP A 87 -1.18 -24.76 -2.96
N ASP A 88 0.04 -25.33 -3.06
CA ASP A 88 0.34 -26.53 -3.86
C ASP A 88 1.30 -27.50 -3.15
N ILE A 89 0.88 -28.75 -3.00
CA ILE A 89 1.56 -29.82 -2.22
C ILE A 89 2.87 -30.36 -2.84
N ASN A 90 3.31 -29.85 -3.99
CA ASN A 90 4.50 -30.35 -4.70
C ASN A 90 5.74 -29.45 -4.60
N GLU A 91 5.68 -28.35 -3.85
CA GLU A 91 6.85 -27.52 -3.58
C GLU A 91 7.18 -27.55 -2.08
N LEU A 92 8.05 -28.48 -1.71
CA LEU A 92 8.77 -28.44 -0.44
C LEU A 92 9.55 -27.11 -0.38
N PRO A 93 9.37 -26.28 0.67
CA PRO A 93 10.13 -25.05 0.80
C PRO A 93 11.58 -25.42 1.14
N SER A 94 12.48 -25.27 0.17
CA SER A 94 13.91 -25.28 0.45
C SER A 94 14.24 -24.13 1.41
N ALA A 95 15.04 -24.46 2.43
CA ALA A 95 15.42 -23.56 3.50
C ALA A 95 16.07 -22.26 2.99
N GLN A 96 15.91 -21.19 3.77
CA GLN A 96 16.19 -19.81 3.43
C GLN A 96 17.69 -19.49 3.23
N THR A 97 17.94 -18.34 2.58
CA THR A 97 19.17 -17.48 2.58
C THR A 97 20.34 -17.82 1.63
N SER A 98 20.50 -17.01 0.56
CA SER A 98 21.72 -16.22 0.28
C SER A 98 21.60 -15.42 -1.03
N THR A 99 22.08 -14.18 -0.96
CA THR A 99 22.25 -13.18 -2.03
C THR A 99 22.97 -13.66 -3.29
N LYS A 100 22.48 -13.19 -4.44
CA LYS A 100 23.20 -12.60 -5.59
C LYS A 100 24.29 -13.45 -6.29
N ASP A 101 24.08 -13.60 -7.61
CA ASP A 101 25.04 -13.87 -8.69
C ASP A 101 24.94 -15.22 -9.43
N LYS A 102 24.38 -15.10 -10.66
CA LYS A 102 24.67 -15.83 -11.92
C LYS A 102 24.20 -17.28 -12.05
N ALA A 103 23.73 -17.75 -13.20
CA ALA A 103 23.37 -17.16 -14.48
C ALA A 103 22.75 -18.29 -15.32
N LYS A 104 21.74 -17.94 -16.11
CA LYS A 104 21.50 -18.45 -17.48
C LYS A 104 21.55 -19.96 -17.70
N GLU A 105 20.39 -20.60 -17.64
CA GLU A 105 19.86 -21.35 -18.78
C GLU A 105 18.38 -21.67 -18.51
N ARG A 106 17.52 -21.52 -19.54
CA ARG A 106 16.08 -21.85 -19.58
C ARG A 106 15.05 -20.72 -19.39
N ASP A 107 15.38 -19.48 -19.77
CA ASP A 107 14.39 -18.38 -19.84
C ASP A 107 13.86 -18.05 -21.25
N GLU A 108 14.14 -18.85 -22.29
CA GLU A 108 13.74 -18.50 -23.67
C GLU A 108 12.52 -19.23 -24.26
N LYS A 109 11.76 -20.05 -23.50
CA LYS A 109 10.58 -20.74 -24.09
C LYS A 109 9.27 -20.68 -23.31
N LYS A 110 9.13 -19.77 -22.36
CA LYS A 110 7.84 -19.53 -21.68
C LYS A 110 7.43 -18.06 -21.63
N LEU A 111 7.99 -17.24 -22.52
CA LEU A 111 7.54 -15.85 -22.73
C LEU A 111 6.51 -15.69 -23.86
N GLU A 112 6.41 -16.60 -24.84
CA GLU A 112 5.53 -16.39 -26.00
C GLU A 112 4.09 -16.95 -25.88
N LYS A 113 3.69 -17.58 -24.77
CA LYS A 113 2.33 -18.17 -24.65
C LYS A 113 1.45 -17.57 -23.55
N LYS A 114 1.83 -16.41 -23.00
CA LYS A 114 1.01 -15.68 -22.02
C LYS A 114 0.80 -14.20 -22.36
N GLU A 115 1.12 -13.80 -23.58
CA GLU A 115 0.77 -12.48 -24.13
C GLU A 115 -0.62 -12.48 -24.80
N GLU A 116 -1.10 -13.59 -25.36
CA GLU A 116 -2.44 -13.61 -26.01
C GLU A 116 -3.65 -13.78 -25.07
N LYS A 117 -3.45 -13.99 -23.76
CA LYS A 117 -4.58 -14.09 -22.80
C LYS A 117 -4.71 -12.92 -21.83
N ARG A 118 -3.95 -11.85 -22.06
CA ARG A 118 -4.01 -10.61 -21.27
C ARG A 118 -4.65 -9.42 -22.00
N GLU A 119 -4.93 -9.54 -23.29
CA GLU A 119 -5.62 -8.51 -24.08
C GLU A 119 -7.12 -8.37 -23.74
N HIS A 120 -7.81 -9.44 -23.29
CA HIS A 120 -9.27 -9.37 -23.13
C HIS A 120 -9.81 -8.93 -21.75
N HIS A 121 -8.95 -8.52 -20.80
CA HIS A 121 -9.45 -8.03 -19.51
C HIS A 121 -8.65 -6.85 -18.93
N LYS A 122 -8.21 -5.94 -19.80
CA LYS A 122 -7.61 -4.67 -19.38
C LYS A 122 -7.96 -3.45 -20.25
N LEU A 123 -8.91 -3.56 -21.19
CA LEU A 123 -9.46 -2.40 -21.90
C LEU A 123 -10.63 -1.71 -21.17
N GLY A 124 -11.42 -2.41 -20.35
CA GLY A 124 -12.61 -1.80 -19.73
C GLY A 124 -12.38 -0.88 -18.52
N ALA A 125 -11.16 -0.79 -17.98
CA ALA A 125 -10.88 -0.06 -16.74
C ALA A 125 -10.04 1.20 -16.91
N LYS A 126 -9.51 1.46 -18.11
CA LYS A 126 -8.79 2.71 -18.43
C LYS A 126 -9.68 3.75 -19.10
N GLU A 127 -10.74 3.34 -19.79
CA GLU A 127 -11.65 4.28 -20.46
C GLU A 127 -12.51 5.08 -19.46
N HIS A 128 -12.87 4.50 -18.31
CA HIS A 128 -13.67 5.18 -17.29
C HIS A 128 -12.89 6.26 -16.48
N GLN A 129 -11.56 6.24 -16.47
CA GLN A 129 -10.76 7.25 -15.74
C GLN A 129 -10.34 8.42 -16.61
N GLU A 130 -10.32 8.25 -17.94
CA GLU A 130 -9.93 9.31 -18.88
C GLU A 130 -11.12 10.22 -19.24
N GLU A 131 -12.34 9.68 -19.23
CA GLU A 131 -13.57 10.45 -19.44
C GLU A 131 -13.95 11.32 -18.23
N GLU A 132 -13.73 10.83 -17.01
CA GLU A 132 -13.96 11.61 -15.78
C GLU A 132 -12.91 12.73 -15.59
N ALA A 133 -11.67 12.55 -16.05
CA ALA A 133 -10.63 13.57 -15.99
C ALA A 133 -10.91 14.74 -16.96
N LYS A 134 -11.35 14.45 -18.20
CA LYS A 134 -11.73 15.49 -19.18
C LYS A 134 -12.96 16.28 -18.75
N ALA A 135 -13.96 15.63 -18.17
CA ALA A 135 -15.15 16.31 -17.65
C ALA A 135 -14.85 17.21 -16.43
N MET A 136 -13.77 16.93 -15.69
CA MET A 136 -13.33 17.74 -14.56
C MET A 136 -12.52 18.96 -15.03
N GLU A 137 -11.70 18.82 -16.08
CA GLU A 137 -10.95 19.92 -16.70
C GLU A 137 -11.87 20.96 -17.37
N GLU A 138 -12.90 20.52 -18.10
CA GLU A 138 -13.87 21.41 -18.74
C GLU A 138 -14.70 22.20 -17.71
N LYS A 139 -15.03 21.56 -16.58
CA LYS A 139 -15.73 22.22 -15.45
C LYS A 139 -14.85 23.18 -14.67
N ILE A 140 -13.53 23.00 -14.68
CA ILE A 140 -12.57 23.93 -14.06
C ILE A 140 -12.35 25.15 -14.97
N ALA A 141 -12.18 24.94 -16.29
CA ALA A 141 -12.05 26.01 -17.27
C ALA A 141 -13.29 26.92 -17.33
N ALA A 142 -14.50 26.36 -17.34
CA ALA A 142 -15.76 27.13 -17.32
C ALA A 142 -15.97 27.92 -16.00
N LYS A 143 -15.25 27.56 -14.94
CA LYS A 143 -15.29 28.25 -13.64
C LYS A 143 -14.26 29.38 -13.55
N GLU A 144 -13.18 29.32 -14.34
CA GLU A 144 -12.18 30.38 -14.47
C GLU A 144 -12.64 31.50 -15.40
N GLU A 145 -13.29 31.20 -16.54
CA GLU A 145 -13.86 32.23 -17.42
C GLU A 145 -14.99 33.05 -16.75
N LYS A 146 -15.77 32.41 -15.87
CA LYS A 146 -16.77 33.10 -15.03
C LYS A 146 -16.15 33.94 -13.90
N LYS A 147 -14.87 33.72 -13.59
CA LYS A 147 -14.12 34.46 -12.58
C LYS A 147 -13.46 35.68 -13.21
N GLU A 148 -12.86 35.54 -14.40
CA GLU A 148 -12.29 36.65 -15.19
C GLU A 148 -13.35 37.66 -15.65
N SER A 149 -14.53 37.20 -16.09
CA SER A 149 -15.64 38.12 -16.44
C SER A 149 -16.20 38.91 -15.25
N LYS A 150 -16.05 38.40 -14.01
CA LYS A 150 -16.38 39.15 -12.78
C LYS A 150 -15.29 40.12 -12.35
N GLU A 151 -14.05 39.87 -12.72
CA GLU A 151 -12.89 40.70 -12.36
C GLU A 151 -12.76 41.89 -13.32
N GLN A 152 -12.97 41.68 -14.62
CA GLN A 152 -13.04 42.76 -15.63
C GLN A 152 -14.23 43.70 -15.41
N ALA A 153 -15.37 43.19 -14.95
CA ALA A 153 -16.52 44.02 -14.58
C ALA A 153 -16.28 44.85 -13.29
N LYS A 154 -15.30 44.46 -12.47
CA LYS A 154 -14.93 45.16 -11.24
C LYS A 154 -13.91 46.26 -11.50
N GLU A 155 -12.98 46.07 -12.44
CA GLU A 155 -12.03 47.09 -12.87
C GLU A 155 -12.70 48.19 -13.70
N HIS A 156 -13.59 47.85 -14.63
CA HIS A 156 -14.31 48.83 -15.45
C HIS A 156 -15.28 49.71 -14.63
N LYS A 157 -15.63 49.27 -13.40
CA LYS A 157 -16.41 50.04 -12.43
C LYS A 157 -15.55 50.92 -11.52
N LEU A 158 -14.24 50.64 -11.43
CA LEU A 158 -13.27 51.39 -10.65
C LEU A 158 -12.67 52.56 -11.46
N GLU A 159 -12.46 52.39 -12.77
CA GLU A 159 -12.02 53.48 -13.66
C GLU A 159 -13.14 54.52 -13.91
N ALA A 160 -14.40 54.08 -14.05
CA ALA A 160 -15.54 55.00 -14.19
C ALA A 160 -15.81 55.85 -12.93
N ALA A 161 -15.32 55.42 -11.76
CA ALA A 161 -15.43 56.17 -10.51
C ALA A 161 -14.34 57.26 -10.37
N ASN A 162 -13.29 57.24 -11.20
CA ASN A 162 -12.13 58.14 -11.05
C ASN A 162 -12.00 59.19 -12.16
N THR A 163 -13.08 59.45 -12.91
CA THR A 163 -13.13 60.52 -13.93
C THR A 163 -14.28 61.47 -13.65
N VAL A 164 -14.27 62.19 -12.51
CA VAL A 164 -14.96 63.49 -12.36
C VAL A 164 -14.21 64.35 -11.32
N GLU A 165 -14.05 65.63 -11.68
CA GLU A 165 -13.44 66.77 -10.96
C GLU A 165 -11.91 66.93 -10.99
N PRO A 166 -11.38 67.79 -11.88
CA PRO A 166 -10.30 68.70 -11.52
C PRO A 166 -10.93 69.97 -10.91
N LYS A 167 -10.75 70.16 -9.60
CA LYS A 167 -10.91 71.46 -8.94
C LYS A 167 -9.60 71.83 -8.26
N ASP A 168 -9.01 72.89 -8.81
CA ASP A 168 -8.36 74.01 -8.11
C ASP A 168 -7.35 73.67 -7.01
N GLU A 169 -6.05 73.80 -7.33
CA GLU A 169 -5.13 74.58 -6.49
C GLU A 169 -3.82 74.90 -7.23
N GLU A 170 -3.64 76.16 -7.64
CA GLU A 170 -2.44 77.00 -7.43
C GLU A 170 -2.43 78.15 -8.45
N ARG A 171 -3.01 79.30 -8.05
CA ARG A 171 -2.69 80.60 -8.62
C ARG A 171 -1.98 81.42 -7.54
N LYS A 172 -0.69 81.67 -7.75
CA LYS A 172 -0.07 82.94 -7.38
C LYS A 172 -0.41 84.00 -8.42
#